data_AF-A0A351UV31-F1
#
_entry.id   AF-A0A351UV31-F1
#
_cell.length_a   1.000
_cell.length_b   1.000
_cell.length_c   1.000
_cell.angle_alpha   90.00
_cell.angle_beta   90.00
_cell.angle_gamma   90.00
#
_symmetry.space_group_name_H-M   'P 1'
#
loop_
_entity.id
_entity.type
_entity.pdbx_description
1 polymer ?
#
loop_
_entity_poly.entity_id
_entity_poly.type
_entity_poly.pdbx_seq_one_letter_code
_entity_poly.pdbx_strand_id
1 'polypeptide(L)'
;YNPIEHIKTRIKTPESIVKKLKRNGHDTSIESMIKYVNDIAGVRLICSFTSDIYRLAEMIGNQSDLKVLSIKDYIRNPKESGYKSYHMLVSVPIFLSDSVVDTKVEIQIRTIAMDFWASLEHKIYYKFE
;
A
#
# COMPACT_ATOMS: atom_id res chain seq x y z
N TYR A 1 -14.77 20.25 -6.37
CA TYR A 1 -13.39 19.94 -5.94
C TYR A 1 -13.27 18.44 -5.78
N ASN A 2 -12.42 17.77 -6.57
CA ASN A 2 -12.17 16.34 -6.44
C ASN A 2 -10.80 16.17 -5.76
N PRO A 3 -10.73 15.58 -4.54
CA PRO A 3 -9.46 15.39 -3.85
C PRO A 3 -8.56 14.32 -4.51
N ILE A 4 -9.08 13.50 -5.43
CA ILE A 4 -8.34 12.43 -6.10
C ILE A 4 -8.01 12.85 -7.54
N GLU A 5 -6.72 12.92 -7.86
CA GLU A 5 -6.23 13.17 -9.22
C GLU A 5 -6.16 11.87 -10.01
N HIS A 6 -5.50 10.85 -9.44
CA HIS A 6 -5.29 9.56 -10.09
C HIS A 6 -5.32 8.41 -9.09
N ILE A 7 -5.80 7.26 -9.56
CA ILE A 7 -5.75 6.00 -8.84
C ILE A 7 -4.91 5.03 -9.67
N LYS A 8 -3.94 4.37 -9.02
CA LYS A 8 -3.16 3.28 -9.63
C LYS A 8 -3.36 2.03 -8.79
N THR A 9 -3.66 0.91 -9.42
CA THR A 9 -3.75 -0.40 -8.76
C THR A 9 -2.65 -1.31 -9.25
N ARG A 10 -2.23 -2.25 -8.41
CA ARG A 10 -1.32 -3.33 -8.82
C ARG A 10 -1.56 -4.57 -7.99
N ILE A 11 -1.29 -5.72 -8.59
CA ILE A 11 -1.08 -6.98 -7.89
C ILE A 11 0.40 -7.31 -7.96
N LYS A 12 0.99 -7.71 -6.83
CA LYS A 12 2.39 -8.09 -6.73
C LYS A 12 2.62 -9.39 -7.51
N THR A 13 3.68 -9.46 -8.31
CA THR A 13 3.97 -10.68 -9.09
C THR A 13 4.36 -11.84 -8.15
N PRO A 14 4.06 -13.10 -8.53
CA PRO A 14 4.44 -14.27 -7.74
C PRO A 14 5.93 -14.31 -7.38
N GLU A 15 6.81 -13.95 -8.32
CA GLU A 15 8.27 -13.93 -8.11
C GLU A 15 8.65 -12.90 -7.05
N SER A 16 8.01 -11.72 -7.07
CA SER A 16 8.22 -10.66 -6.09
C SER A 16 7.69 -11.03 -4.70
N ILE A 17 6.61 -11.81 -4.63
CA ILE A 17 6.06 -12.35 -3.38
C ILE A 17 7.05 -13.37 -2.78
N VAL A 18 7.49 -14.34 -3.57
CA VAL A 18 8.47 -15.36 -3.15
C VAL A 18 9.79 -14.72 -2.72
N LYS A 19 10.31 -13.76 -3.48
CA LYS A 19 11.54 -13.02 -3.09
C LYS A 19 11.38 -12.32 -1.74
N LYS A 20 10.21 -11.73 -1.49
CA LYS A 20 9.93 -11.03 -0.22
C LYS A 20 9.82 -12.01 0.95
N LEU A 21 9.17 -13.15 0.78
CA LEU A 21 9.08 -14.20 1.81
C LEU A 21 10.47 -14.75 2.16
N LYS A 22 11.26 -15.13 1.15
CA LYS A 22 12.62 -15.64 1.36
C LYS A 22 13.52 -14.63 2.05
N ARG A 23 13.47 -13.35 1.64
CA ARG A 23 14.24 -12.27 2.28
C ARG A 23 13.89 -12.09 3.75
N ASN A 24 12.64 -12.37 4.13
CA ASN A 24 12.15 -12.28 5.50
C ASN A 24 12.27 -13.61 6.27
N GLY A 25 12.89 -14.65 5.69
CA GLY A 25 13.09 -15.95 6.35
C GLY A 25 11.83 -16.81 6.46
N HIS A 26 10.82 -16.59 5.62
CA HIS A 26 9.59 -17.38 5.59
C HIS A 26 9.60 -18.41 4.46
N ASP A 27 8.86 -19.50 4.65
CA ASP A 27 8.59 -20.50 3.61
C ASP A 27 7.66 -19.93 2.52
N THR A 28 7.61 -20.62 1.37
CA THR A 28 6.88 -20.15 0.18
C THR A 28 5.48 -20.75 0.05
N SER A 29 4.87 -21.22 1.14
CA SER A 29 3.50 -21.71 1.13
C SER A 29 2.47 -20.58 0.93
N ILE A 30 1.26 -20.96 0.50
CA ILE A 30 0.12 -20.03 0.36
C ILE A 30 -0.24 -19.41 1.72
N GLU A 31 -0.20 -20.20 2.78
CA GLU A 31 -0.46 -19.72 4.15
C GLU A 31 0.53 -18.63 4.56
N SER A 32 1.82 -18.84 4.30
CA SER A 32 2.86 -17.84 4.57
C SER A 32 2.72 -16.59 3.71
N MET A 33 2.29 -16.72 2.44
CA MET A 33 1.97 -15.57 1.58
C MET A 33 0.88 -14.70 2.21
N ILE A 34 -0.26 -15.29 2.57
CA ILE A 34 -1.41 -14.57 3.16
C ILE A 34 -1.04 -13.95 4.51
N LYS A 35 -0.27 -14.68 5.32
CA LYS A 35 0.10 -14.27 6.68
C LYS A 35 1.09 -13.11 6.69
N TYR A 36 2.18 -13.21 5.91
CA TYR A 36 3.33 -12.30 6.05
C TYR A 36 3.43 -11.22 4.96
N VAL A 37 2.77 -11.38 3.82
CA VAL A 37 2.86 -10.41 2.72
C VAL A 37 1.63 -9.49 2.71
N ASN A 38 1.82 -8.29 3.23
CA ASN A 38 0.73 -7.32 3.38
C ASN A 38 0.45 -6.49 2.12
N ASP A 39 1.34 -6.49 1.13
CA ASP A 39 1.28 -5.65 -0.09
C ASP A 39 1.05 -6.47 -1.37
N ILE A 40 0.33 -7.59 -1.27
CA ILE A 40 -0.06 -8.40 -2.44
C ILE A 40 -0.98 -7.57 -3.34
N ALA A 41 -2.06 -7.05 -2.77
CA ALA A 41 -2.91 -6.05 -3.41
C ALA A 41 -2.48 -4.65 -2.96
N GLY A 42 -2.18 -3.78 -3.93
CA GLY A 42 -1.74 -2.42 -3.66
C GLY A 42 -2.57 -1.40 -4.43
N VAL A 43 -3.05 -0.37 -3.73
CA VAL A 43 -3.74 0.78 -4.30
C VAL A 43 -2.92 2.03 -4.00
N ARG A 44 -2.73 2.90 -4.99
CA ARG A 44 -2.13 4.21 -4.81
C ARG A 44 -3.13 5.29 -5.18
N LEU A 45 -3.42 6.15 -4.21
CA LEU A 45 -4.25 7.34 -4.38
C LEU A 45 -3.32 8.56 -4.46
N ILE A 46 -3.34 9.23 -5.62
CA ILE A 46 -2.60 10.46 -5.83
C ILE A 46 -3.57 11.63 -5.73
N CYS A 47 -3.26 12.59 -4.88
CA CYS A 47 -4.03 13.80 -4.62
C CYS A 47 -3.18 15.05 -4.84
N SER A 48 -3.83 16.21 -4.84
CA SER A 48 -3.15 17.50 -5.05
C SER A 48 -2.47 18.01 -3.78
N PHE A 49 -3.14 17.95 -2.62
CA PHE A 49 -2.63 18.53 -1.38
C PHE A 49 -2.45 17.51 -0.26
N THR A 50 -1.55 17.82 0.67
CA THR A 50 -1.32 16.98 1.87
C THR A 50 -2.53 16.91 2.79
N SER A 51 -3.37 17.96 2.82
CA SER A 51 -4.64 17.94 3.57
C SER A 51 -5.61 16.90 3.03
N ASP A 52 -5.65 16.68 1.71
CA ASP A 52 -6.51 15.68 1.08
C ASP A 52 -6.10 14.26 1.48
N ILE A 53 -4.81 14.03 1.73
CA ILE A 53 -4.30 12.72 2.17
C ILE A 53 -5.02 12.27 3.44
N TYR A 54 -5.04 13.14 4.45
CA TYR A 54 -5.65 12.84 5.74
C TYR A 54 -7.16 12.73 5.65
N ARG A 55 -7.80 13.61 4.87
CA ARG A 55 -9.24 13.54 4.62
C ARG A 55 -9.64 12.22 3.94
N LEU A 56 -8.92 11.80 2.91
CA LEU A 56 -9.16 10.53 2.24
C LEU A 56 -8.89 9.34 3.15
N ALA A 57 -7.81 9.36 3.93
CA ALA A 57 -7.50 8.32 4.90
C ALA A 57 -8.63 8.14 5.93
N GLU A 58 -9.16 9.24 6.47
CA GLU A 58 -10.28 9.23 7.40
C GLU A 58 -11.56 8.69 6.75
N MET A 59 -11.89 9.16 5.54
CA MET A 59 -13.06 8.69 4.80
C MET A 59 -13.00 7.17 4.54
N ILE A 60 -11.84 6.64 4.16
CA ILE A 60 -11.66 5.20 3.93
C ILE A 60 -11.70 4.45 5.26
N GLY A 61 -11.07 4.97 6.32
CA GLY A 61 -11.03 4.34 7.63
C GLY A 61 -12.39 4.25 8.34
N ASN A 62 -13.33 5.12 7.98
CA ASN A 62 -14.69 5.15 8.52
C ASN A 62 -15.68 4.25 7.76
N GLN A 63 -15.25 3.55 6.70
CA GLN A 63 -16.11 2.62 5.97
C GLN A 63 -16.37 1.37 6.81
N SER A 64 -17.63 0.94 6.92
CA SER A 64 -18.03 -0.18 7.77
C SER A 64 -17.59 -1.56 7.27
N ASP A 65 -17.30 -1.67 5.97
CA ASP A 65 -16.86 -2.88 5.27
C ASP A 65 -15.33 -3.00 5.20
N LEU A 66 -14.58 -2.01 5.72
CA LEU A 66 -13.12 -2.03 5.76
C LEU A 66 -12.64 -2.09 7.21
N LYS A 67 -11.67 -2.97 7.48
CA LYS A 67 -10.97 -2.99 8.77
C LYS A 67 -9.57 -2.43 8.62
N VAL A 68 -9.29 -1.29 9.25
CA VAL A 68 -7.92 -0.74 9.30
C VAL A 68 -7.06 -1.62 10.22
N LEU A 69 -6.03 -2.25 9.64
CA LEU A 69 -5.12 -3.14 10.36
C LEU A 69 -3.88 -2.40 10.88
N SER A 70 -3.34 -1.47 10.09
CA SER A 70 -2.20 -0.64 10.51
C SER A 70 -2.08 0.63 9.68
N ILE A 71 -1.48 1.68 10.26
CA ILE A 71 -1.18 2.94 9.60
C ILE A 71 0.31 3.25 9.78
N LYS A 72 0.97 3.69 8.71
CA LYS A 72 2.34 4.24 8.75
C LYS A 72 2.34 5.61 8.08
N ASP A 73 2.54 6.65 8.88
CA ASP A 73 2.59 8.03 8.41
C ASP A 73 4.04 8.48 8.19
N TYR A 74 4.54 8.28 6.96
CA TYR A 74 5.86 8.78 6.55
C TYR A 74 5.82 10.25 6.11
N ILE A 75 4.68 10.93 6.21
CA ILE A 75 4.61 12.38 5.99
C ILE A 75 5.07 13.09 7.26
N ARG A 76 4.58 12.64 8.42
CA ARG A 76 5.01 13.11 9.74
C ARG A 76 6.41 12.63 10.11
N ASN A 77 6.71 11.37 9.83
CA ASN A 77 8.02 10.77 10.12
C ASN A 77 8.66 10.22 8.82
N PRO A 78 9.23 11.08 7.96
CA PRO A 78 9.86 10.66 6.71
C PRO A 78 11.01 9.69 6.97
N LYS A 79 11.30 8.83 5.98
CA LYS A 79 12.53 8.03 6.02
C LYS A 79 13.75 8.92 5.81
N GLU A 80 14.92 8.41 6.18
CA GLU A 80 16.21 9.07 5.92
C GLU A 80 16.43 9.40 4.45
N SER A 81 15.89 8.60 3.52
CA SER A 81 15.95 8.87 2.08
C SER A 81 15.07 10.06 1.62
N GLY A 82 14.37 10.72 2.55
CA GLY A 82 13.39 11.76 2.26
C GLY A 82 12.05 11.23 1.73
N TYR A 83 11.88 9.91 1.68
CA TYR A 83 10.63 9.28 1.26
C TYR A 83 9.45 9.69 2.16
N LYS A 84 8.37 10.17 1.53
CA LYS A 84 7.11 10.56 2.17
C LYS A 84 5.92 9.87 1.50
N SER A 85 5.01 9.35 2.31
CA SER A 85 3.74 8.74 1.88
C SER A 85 2.90 8.42 3.12
N TYR A 86 1.58 8.37 2.97
CA TYR A 86 0.70 7.80 3.99
C TYR A 86 0.34 6.37 3.61
N HIS A 87 0.67 5.37 4.44
CA HIS A 87 0.35 3.96 4.18
C HIS A 87 -0.73 3.50 5.14
N MET A 88 -1.78 2.91 4.59
CA MET A 88 -2.85 2.28 5.35
C MET A 88 -3.00 0.85 4.88
N LEU A 89 -2.88 -0.11 5.80
CA LEU A 89 -3.17 -1.50 5.55
C LEU A 89 -4.60 -1.77 5.99
N VAL A 90 -5.45 -2.21 5.08
CA VAL A 90 -6.85 -2.56 5.37
C VAL A 90 -7.11 -4.03 5.06
N SER A 91 -8.10 -4.60 5.73
CA SER A 91 -8.72 -5.87 5.38
C SER A 91 -10.07 -5.62 4.72
N VAL A 92 -10.33 -6.27 3.60
CA VAL A 92 -11.58 -6.17 2.84
C VAL A 92 -12.17 -7.58 2.70
N PRO A 93 -13.44 -7.81 3.07
CA PRO A 93 -14.09 -9.10 2.87
C PRO A 93 -14.41 -9.29 1.39
N ILE A 94 -13.83 -10.32 0.77
CA ILE A 94 -14.12 -10.70 -0.62
C ILE A 94 -15.08 -11.89 -0.62
N PHE A 95 -16.25 -11.69 -1.19
CA PHE A 95 -17.29 -12.71 -1.29
C PHE A 95 -17.04 -13.56 -2.55
N LEU A 96 -16.57 -14.79 -2.35
CA LEU A 96 -16.40 -15.81 -3.38
C LEU A 96 -17.65 -16.69 -3.45
N SER A 97 -17.73 -17.55 -4.47
CA SER A 97 -18.88 -18.44 -4.67
C SER A 97 -19.14 -19.42 -3.52
N ASP A 98 -18.08 -19.78 -2.77
CA ASP A 98 -18.09 -20.82 -1.74
C ASP A 98 -17.73 -20.30 -0.34
N SER A 99 -17.22 -19.07 -0.23
CA SER A 99 -16.62 -18.56 1.01
C SER A 99 -16.47 -17.04 1.01
N VAL A 100 -16.23 -16.47 2.19
CA VAL A 100 -15.81 -15.07 2.35
C VAL A 100 -14.36 -15.07 2.82
N VAL A 101 -13.50 -14.35 2.10
CA VAL A 101 -12.06 -14.28 2.39
C VAL A 101 -11.66 -12.85 2.69
N ASP A 102 -11.18 -12.64 3.92
CA ASP A 102 -10.58 -11.37 4.33
C ASP A 102 -9.24 -11.16 3.63
N THR A 103 -9.20 -10.18 2.74
CA THR A 103 -8.03 -9.89 1.90
C THR A 103 -7.36 -8.59 2.33
N LYS A 104 -6.05 -8.65 2.56
CA LYS A 104 -5.25 -7.47 2.90
C LYS A 104 -4.97 -6.62 1.66
N VAL A 105 -5.22 -5.32 1.76
CA VAL A 105 -4.92 -4.32 0.74
C VAL A 105 -4.08 -3.21 1.34
N GLU A 106 -2.92 -2.93 0.76
CA GLU A 106 -2.10 -1.78 1.11
C GLU A 106 -2.53 -0.57 0.27
N ILE A 107 -3.04 0.47 0.93
CA ILE A 107 -3.42 1.74 0.34
C ILE A 107 -2.32 2.76 0.64
N GLN A 108 -1.73 3.32 -0.41
CA GLN A 108 -0.73 4.38 -0.32
C GLN A 108 -1.32 5.69 -0.83
N ILE A 109 -1.43 6.69 0.04
CA ILE A 109 -1.97 8.00 -0.30
C ILE A 109 -0.81 9.00 -0.36
N ARG A 110 -0.72 9.74 -1.47
CA ARG A 110 0.42 10.62 -1.79
C ARG A 110 -0.03 11.87 -2.52
N THR A 111 0.78 12.92 -2.44
CA THR A 111 0.70 14.01 -3.43
C THR A 111 1.42 13.65 -4.72
N ILE A 112 1.19 14.41 -5.79
CA ILE A 112 1.92 14.25 -7.07
C ILE A 112 3.44 14.33 -6.85
N ALA A 113 3.91 15.31 -6.07
CA ALA A 113 5.33 15.46 -5.76
C ALA A 113 5.92 14.24 -5.00
N MET A 114 5.16 13.68 -4.06
CA MET A 114 5.56 12.47 -3.34
C MET A 114 5.60 11.23 -4.26
N ASP A 115 4.63 11.08 -5.17
CA ASP A 115 4.65 9.96 -6.15
C ASP A 115 5.83 10.09 -7.12
N PHE A 116 6.12 11.30 -7.57
CA PHE A 116 7.27 11.60 -8.41
C PHE A 116 8.59 11.26 -7.71
N TRP A 117 8.83 11.81 -6.51
CA TRP A 117 10.06 11.56 -5.74
C TRP A 117 10.26 10.06 -5.48
N ALA A 118 9.22 9.37 -5.01
CA ALA A 118 9.29 7.93 -4.74
C ALA A 118 9.57 7.10 -6.00
N SER A 119 9.05 7.51 -7.16
CA SER A 119 9.31 6.81 -8.42
C SER A 119 10.74 7.05 -8.91
N LEU A 120 11.28 8.24 -8.70
CA LEU A 120 12.65 8.59 -9.04
C LEU A 120 13.65 7.87 -8.12
N GLU A 121 13.46 7.95 -6.80
CA GLU A 121 14.31 7.28 -5.82
C GLU A 121 14.37 5.77 -6.07
N HIS A 122 13.22 5.14 -6.31
CA HIS A 122 13.18 3.72 -6.67
C HIS A 122 13.97 3.38 -7.94
N LYS A 123 13.91 4.23 -8.98
CA LYS A 123 14.70 4.03 -10.21
C LYS A 123 16.19 4.22 -9.98
N ILE A 124 16.58 5.19 -9.16
CA ILE A 124 17.98 5.42 -8.79
C ILE A 124 18.50 4.19 -8.04
N TYR A 125 17.82 3.76 -6.98
CA TYR A 125 18.24 2.64 -6.15
C TYR A 125 18.42 1.35 -6.97
N TYR A 126 17.46 1.03 -7.84
CA TYR A 126 17.52 -0.16 -8.68
C TYR A 126 18.55 -0.09 -9.82
N LYS A 127 19.05 1.09 -10.19
CA LYS A 127 20.11 1.23 -11.19
C LYS A 127 21.49 1.03 -10.57
N PHE A 128 21.60 1.17 -9.26
CA PHE A 128 22.84 1.03 -8.49
C PHE A 128 22.91 -0.27 -7.64
N GLU A 129 21.86 -1.11 -7.69
CA GLU A 129 21.90 -2.55 -7.35
C GLU A 129 22.19 -3.38 -8.60
#